data_AF-A0A257LTA2-F1
#
_entry.id   AF-A0A257LTA2-F1
#
_cell.length_a   1.000
_cell.length_b   1.000
_cell.length_c   1.000
_cell.angle_alpha   90.00
_cell.angle_beta   90.00
_cell.angle_gamma   90.00
#
_symmetry.space_group_name_H-M   'P 1'
#
loop_
_entity.id
_entity.type
_entity.pdbx_description
1 polymer ?
#
loop_
_entity_poly.entity_id
_entity_poly.type
_entity_poly.pdbx_seq_one_letter_code
_entity_poly.pdbx_strand_id
1 'polypeptide(L)' 'GLGEISPDEFKFMIGADMRLDPVAYEEGKGVKELLAFYMGKNTPDRQDYIIENLREDVDRQVA' A
#
# COMPACT_ATOMS: atom_id res chain seq x y z
N GLY A 1 -11.22 8.06 5.12
CA GLY A 1 -9.77 8.19 5.40
C GLY A 1 -9.54 8.69 6.81
N LEU A 2 -8.29 8.77 7.31
CA LEU A 2 -8.03 9.13 8.72
C LEU A 2 -8.61 10.49 9.15
N GLY A 3 -8.82 11.42 8.21
CA GLY A 3 -9.43 12.73 8.46
C GLY A 3 -10.93 12.72 8.74
N GLU A 4 -11.61 11.58 8.61
CA GLU A 4 -13.04 11.43 8.94
C GLU A 4 -13.27 11.03 10.42
N ILE A 5 -12.19 10.73 11.16
CA ILE A 5 -12.24 10.26 12.55
C ILE A 5 -11.93 11.44 13.48
N SER A 6 -12.69 11.58 14.57
CA SER A 6 -12.42 12.64 15.54
C SER A 6 -11.10 12.39 16.28
N PRO A 7 -10.40 13.44 16.76
CA PRO A 7 -9.16 13.26 17.53
C PRO A 7 -9.33 12.35 18.77
N ASP A 8 -10.50 12.42 19.41
CA ASP A 8 -10.82 11.59 20.58
C ASP A 8 -11.01 10.11 20.26
N GLU A 9 -11.48 9.78 19.05
CA GLU A 9 -11.59 8.40 18.60
C GLU A 9 -10.24 7.87 18.09
N PHE A 10 -9.48 8.71 17.38
CA PHE A 10 -8.19 8.33 16.79
C PHE A 10 -7.15 7.95 17.85
N LYS A 11 -7.19 8.58 19.04
CA LYS A 11 -6.29 8.25 20.16
C LYS A 11 -6.40 6.80 20.64
N PHE A 12 -7.55 6.15 20.43
CA PHE A 12 -7.74 4.74 20.80
C PHE A 12 -7.16 3.78 19.75
N MET A 13 -6.85 4.27 18.55
CA MET A 13 -6.30 3.48 17.44
C MET A 13 -4.76 3.54 17.39
N ILE A 14 -4.16 4.64 17.85
CA ILE A 14 -2.71 4.87 17.86
C ILE A 14 -2.22 5.00 19.31
N GLY A 15 -1.39 4.06 19.75
CA GLY A 15 -0.89 4.03 21.12
C GLY A 15 0.16 2.95 21.33
N ALA A 16 0.65 2.78 22.55
CA ALA A 16 1.70 1.80 22.87
C ALA A 16 1.30 0.35 22.53
N ASP A 17 0.01 0.04 22.64
CA ASP A 17 -0.54 -1.30 22.39
C ASP A 17 -1.00 -1.50 20.93
N MET A 18 -0.73 -0.55 20.04
CA MET A 18 -1.15 -0.67 18.66
C MET A 18 -0.42 -1.81 17.95
N ARG A 19 -1.11 -2.47 17.03
CA ARG A 19 -0.48 -3.49 16.18
C ARG A 19 0.40 -2.80 15.13
N LEU A 20 1.71 -2.91 15.32
CA LEU A 20 2.71 -2.49 14.36
C LEU A 20 3.15 -3.69 13.53
N ASP A 21 3.14 -3.54 12.20
CA ASP A 21 3.80 -4.49 11.30
C ASP A 21 5.18 -3.92 10.93
N PRO A 22 6.28 -4.43 11.50
CA PRO A 22 7.61 -3.89 11.27
C PRO A 22 8.05 -4.15 9.82
N VAL A 23 8.60 -3.13 9.18
CA VAL A 23 9.17 -3.26 7.83
C VAL A 23 10.59 -3.81 7.95
N ALA A 24 10.81 -5.02 7.41
CA ALA A 24 12.14 -5.59 7.27
C ALA A 24 12.79 -5.09 5.98
N TYR A 25 14.05 -4.67 6.06
CA TYR A 25 14.85 -4.28 4.89
C TYR A 25 16.09 -5.15 4.79
N GLU A 26 16.30 -5.73 3.62
CA GLU A 26 17.51 -6.45 3.28
C GLU A 26 18.19 -5.76 2.10
N GLU A 27 19.39 -5.27 2.32
CA GLU A 27 20.20 -4.60 1.31
C GLU A 27 20.57 -5.57 0.18
N GLY A 28 20.56 -5.08 -1.06
CA GLY A 28 20.89 -5.89 -2.24
C GLY A 28 19.75 -6.73 -2.83
N LYS A 29 18.57 -6.79 -2.20
CA LYS A 29 17.39 -7.49 -2.75
C LYS A 29 16.64 -6.73 -3.87
N GLY A 30 17.29 -5.79 -4.56
CA GLY A 30 16.68 -5.04 -5.66
C GLY A 30 15.64 -3.99 -5.25
N VAL A 31 15.65 -3.54 -3.98
CA VAL A 31 14.66 -2.54 -3.49
C VAL A 31 14.73 -1.24 -4.29
N LYS A 32 15.93 -0.84 -4.72
CA LYS A 32 16.10 0.39 -5.51
C LYS A 32 15.41 0.27 -6.87
N GLU A 33 15.55 -0.87 -7.53
CA GLU A 33 14.95 -1.18 -8.82
C GLU A 33 13.42 -1.31 -8.67
N LEU A 34 12.97 -1.97 -7.60
CA LEU A 34 11.54 -2.08 -7.26
C LEU A 34 10.90 -0.70 -7.05
N LEU A 35 11.53 0.16 -6.25
CA LEU A 35 11.04 1.53 -6.03
C LEU A 35 11.08 2.35 -7.32
N ALA A 36 12.12 2.21 -8.14
CA ALA A 36 12.21 2.91 -9.42
C ALA A 36 11.08 2.49 -10.38
N PHE A 37 10.71 1.21 -10.40
CA PHE A 37 9.60 0.72 -11.20
C PHE A 37 8.25 1.28 -10.70
N TYR A 38 7.91 1.11 -9.42
CA TYR A 38 6.60 1.52 -8.90
C TYR A 38 6.44 3.03 -8.72
N MET A 39 7.51 3.76 -8.36
CA MET A 39 7.46 5.20 -8.05
C MET A 39 8.12 6.10 -9.10
N GLY A 40 8.69 5.53 -10.16
CA GLY A 40 9.34 6.28 -11.22
C GLY A 40 8.37 6.96 -12.19
N LYS A 41 8.87 7.23 -13.42
CA LYS A 41 8.08 7.86 -14.48
C LYS A 41 6.88 6.99 -14.87
N ASN A 42 5.83 7.63 -15.38
CA ASN A 42 4.71 6.91 -15.96
C ASN A 42 5.09 6.35 -17.34
N THR A 43 5.14 5.02 -17.45
CA THR A 43 5.54 4.30 -18.66
C THR A 43 4.44 3.32 -19.08
N PRO A 44 4.30 3.02 -20.39
CA PRO A 44 3.38 1.99 -20.87
C PRO A 44 3.60 0.64 -20.19
N ASP A 45 4.84 0.18 -20.07
CA ASP A 45 5.18 -1.09 -19.41
C ASP A 45 4.65 -1.18 -17.97
N ARG A 46 4.72 -0.07 -17.22
CA ARG A 46 4.18 -0.02 -15.85
C ARG A 46 2.65 -0.08 -15.86
N GLN A 47 2.01 0.58 -16.82
CA GLN A 47 0.57 0.57 -16.97
C GLN A 47 0.07 -0.86 -17.29
N ASP A 48 0.70 -1.52 -18.27
CA ASP A 48 0.36 -2.88 -18.66
C ASP A 48 0.54 -3.85 -17.48
N TYR A 49 1.67 -3.74 -16.78
CA TYR A 49 1.91 -4.53 -15.55
C TYR A 49 0.83 -4.32 -14.49
N ILE A 50 0.40 -3.07 -14.24
CA ILE A 50 -0.66 -2.78 -13.26
C ILE A 50 -1.99 -3.40 -13.70
N ILE A 51 -2.33 -3.32 -14.99
CA ILE A 51 -3.58 -3.89 -15.53
C ILE A 51 -3.58 -5.41 -15.38
N GLU A 52 -2.48 -6.08 -15.73
CA GLU A 52 -2.34 -7.53 -15.63
C GLU A 52 -2.44 -8.04 -14.18
N ASN A 53 -2.00 -7.24 -13.20
CA ASN A 53 -2.01 -7.59 -11.79
C ASN A 53 -3.20 -7.00 -11.03
N LEU A 54 -4.09 -6.28 -11.72
CA LEU A 54 -5.31 -5.75 -11.12
C LEU A 54 -6.22 -6.93 -10.81
N ARG A 55 -6.42 -7.22 -9.52
CA ARG A 55 -7.42 -8.20 -9.10
C ARG A 55 -8.80 -7.59 -9.32
N GLU A 56 -9.74 -8.40 -9.82
CA GLU A 56 -11.14 -8.00 -9.81
C GLU A 56 -11.56 -7.69 -8.37
N ASP A 57 -12.27 -6.57 -8.17
CA ASP A 57 -12.72 -6.15 -6.85
C ASP A 57 -13.49 -7.29 -6.18
N VAL A 58 -13.07 -7.68 -4.97
CA VAL A 58 -13.79 -8.68 -4.15
C VAL A 58 -15.23 -8.21 -3.90
N ASP A 59 -15.46 -6.90 -3.93
CA ASP A 59 -16.76 -6.25 -3.77
C ASP A 59 -17.70 -6.39 -4.98
N ARG A 60 -17.24 -6.86 -6.15
CA ARG A 60 -18.13 -7.15 -7.30
C ARG A 60 -18.89 -8.48 -7.18
N GLN A 61 -18.65 -9.27 -6.14
CA GLN A 61 -19.37 -10.54 -5.90
C GLN A 61 -20.59 -10.44 -4.98
N VAL A 62 -21.26 -9.29 -4.91
CA VAL A 62 -22.60 -9.20 -4.30
C VAL A 62 -23.50 -8.23 -5.08
N ALA A 63 -24.14 -8.72 -6.15
CA ALA A 63 -25.46 -8.32 -6.64
C ALA A 63 -25.98 -9.36 -7.65
#